data_AF-A0A8C9XXQ8-F1
#
_entry.id   AF-A0A8C9XXQ8-F1
#
_cell.length_a   1.000
_cell.length_b   1.000
_cell.length_c   1.000
_cell.angle_alpha   90.00
_cell.angle_beta   90.00
_cell.angle_gamma   90.00
#
_symmetry.space_group_name_H-M   'P 1'
#
loop_
_entity.id
_entity.type
_entity.pdbx_description
1 polymer ?
#
loop_
_entity_poly.entity_id
_entity_poly.type
_entity_poly.pdbx_seq_one_letter_code
_entity_poly.pdbx_strand_id
1 'polypeptide(L)'
;ISEGSLRRECAYGPTALWSHSPMVPQPYGPTALWSHSPMVPQPNGPTALWSHSPMVPQPYGPTALWSHSPMVPQPYVPTALWSHSPMVPQPNGPTALWSHSPMVPQPYGPTAQWSHSPMVPQPNGPTAQRSHSPMVPHFKEFFFH
;
A
#
# COMPACT_ATOMS: atom_id res chain seq x y z
N ILE A 1 -22.81 0.92 23.64
CA ILE A 1 -22.33 0.12 22.49
C ILE A 1 -22.98 0.69 21.24
N SER A 2 -22.23 1.39 20.39
CA SER A 2 -22.62 1.63 19.00
C SER A 2 -21.41 1.38 18.13
N GLU A 3 -21.45 0.21 17.51
CA GLU A 3 -20.52 -0.31 16.53
C GLU A 3 -20.48 0.59 15.28
N GLY A 4 -19.28 0.86 14.77
CA GLY A 4 -19.00 0.63 13.35
C GLY A 4 -19.62 1.53 12.27
N SER A 5 -19.92 2.81 12.50
CA SER A 5 -20.26 3.68 11.36
C SER A 5 -19.00 4.12 10.61
N LEU A 6 -18.58 3.33 9.61
CA LEU A 6 -17.58 3.78 8.62
C LEU A 6 -18.11 5.02 7.90
N ARG A 7 -17.45 6.18 8.08
CA ARG A 7 -17.81 7.41 7.38
C ARG A 7 -17.27 7.35 5.95
N ARG A 8 -18.16 7.53 4.96
CA ARG A 8 -17.79 7.75 3.56
C ARG A 8 -17.70 9.24 3.32
N GLU A 9 -16.58 9.71 2.78
CA GLU A 9 -16.36 11.12 2.47
C GLU A 9 -15.93 11.27 1.02
N CYS A 10 -16.78 11.91 0.22
CA CYS A 10 -16.49 12.25 -1.17
C CYS A 10 -16.18 13.75 -1.25
N ALA A 11 -15.05 14.09 -1.86
CA ALA A 11 -14.63 15.47 -2.06
C ALA A 11 -14.14 15.68 -3.50
N TYR A 12 -14.37 16.86 -4.05
CA TYR A 12 -13.89 17.25 -5.39
C TYR A 12 -12.90 18.40 -5.24
N GLY A 13 -11.73 18.26 -5.89
CA GLY A 13 -10.64 19.23 -5.80
C GLY A 13 -9.63 18.92 -4.68
N PRO A 14 -8.70 19.86 -4.40
CA PRO A 14 -7.67 19.68 -3.39
C PRO A 14 -8.26 19.39 -2.01
N THR A 15 -7.88 18.26 -1.43
CA THR A 15 -8.44 17.79 -0.15
C THR A 15 -7.33 17.51 0.85
N ALA A 16 -7.50 17.98 2.09
CA ALA A 16 -6.70 17.60 3.23
C ALA A 16 -7.63 17.09 4.34
N LEU A 17 -7.42 15.86 4.82
CA LEU A 17 -8.25 15.25 5.85
C LEU A 17 -7.40 14.73 6.99
N TRP A 18 -7.92 14.91 8.21
CA TRP A 18 -7.41 14.26 9.41
C TRP A 18 -8.54 13.57 10.15
N SER A 19 -8.29 12.33 10.60
CA SER A 19 -9.30 11.56 11.30
C SER A 19 -8.76 10.72 12.46
N HIS A 20 -9.58 10.64 13.51
CA HIS A 20 -9.48 9.71 14.63
C HIS A 20 -10.65 8.71 14.64
N SER A 21 -11.27 8.48 13.49
CA SER A 21 -12.36 7.53 13.35
C SER A 21 -12.22 6.71 12.06
N PRO A 22 -12.74 5.47 12.02
CA PRO A 22 -12.72 4.67 10.81
C PRO A 22 -13.40 5.34 9.62
N MET A 23 -12.76 5.31 8.44
CA MET A 23 -13.22 6.04 7.25
C MET A 23 -12.93 5.33 5.93
N VAL A 24 -13.73 5.69 4.92
CA VAL A 24 -13.57 5.29 3.52
C VAL A 24 -13.62 6.55 2.63
N PRO A 25 -12.52 7.34 2.57
CA PRO A 25 -12.49 8.57 1.77
C PRO A 25 -12.30 8.26 0.28
N GLN A 26 -13.06 8.98 -0.55
CA GLN A 26 -13.10 8.87 -2.01
C GLN A 26 -12.91 10.26 -2.67
N PRO A 27 -11.75 10.92 -2.49
CA PRO A 27 -11.50 12.23 -3.07
C PRO A 27 -11.16 12.15 -4.56
N TYR A 28 -11.60 13.16 -5.31
CA TYR A 28 -11.28 13.36 -6.73
C TYR A 28 -10.38 14.59 -6.86
N GLY A 29 -9.07 14.37 -7.00
CA GLY A 29 -8.06 15.42 -7.09
C GLY A 29 -6.87 15.22 -6.14
N PRO A 30 -5.96 16.21 -6.06
CA PRO A 30 -4.81 16.16 -5.17
C PRO A 30 -5.23 16.01 -3.71
N THR A 31 -4.70 15.01 -3.03
CA THR A 31 -5.18 14.64 -1.69
C THR A 31 -4.02 14.39 -0.72
N ALA A 32 -4.13 14.92 0.50
CA ALA A 32 -3.35 14.49 1.66
C ALA A 32 -4.28 13.95 2.75
N LEU A 33 -4.11 12.69 3.18
CA LEU A 33 -4.88 12.13 4.29
C LEU A 33 -3.97 11.68 5.43
N TRP A 34 -4.40 11.97 6.66
CA TRP A 34 -3.77 11.47 7.87
C TRP A 34 -4.78 10.80 8.79
N SER A 35 -4.44 9.64 9.37
CA SER A 35 -5.34 8.97 10.30
C SER A 35 -4.65 8.17 11.41
N HIS A 36 -5.30 8.19 12.58
CA HIS A 36 -5.03 7.30 13.72
C HIS A 36 -6.13 6.25 13.90
N SER A 37 -6.83 5.92 12.82
CA SER A 37 -7.86 4.89 12.79
C SER A 37 -7.83 4.12 11.48
N PRO A 38 -8.40 2.90 11.42
CA PRO A 38 -8.43 2.12 10.19
C PRO A 38 -9.03 2.88 9.01
N MET A 39 -8.40 2.78 7.84
CA MET A 39 -8.88 3.43 6.61
C MET A 39 -8.88 2.51 5.40
N VAL A 40 -9.84 2.73 4.51
CA VAL A 40 -9.88 2.15 3.16
C VAL A 40 -9.98 3.28 2.13
N PRO A 41 -8.90 4.02 1.86
CA PRO A 41 -8.93 5.15 0.94
C PRO A 41 -8.96 4.70 -0.52
N GLN A 42 -9.83 5.32 -1.32
CA GLN A 42 -9.97 5.08 -2.77
C GLN A 42 -9.85 6.40 -3.54
N PRO A 43 -8.67 7.05 -3.54
CA PRO A 43 -8.50 8.34 -4.17
C PRO A 43 -8.37 8.24 -5.69
N ASN A 44 -8.97 9.21 -6.37
CA ASN A 44 -8.83 9.42 -7.80
C ASN A 44 -7.99 10.68 -8.04
N GLY A 45 -6.67 10.54 -7.98
CA GLY A 45 -5.74 11.65 -8.19
C GLY A 45 -4.41 11.45 -7.44
N PRO A 46 -3.47 12.41 -7.57
CA PRO A 46 -2.22 12.41 -6.82
C PRO A 46 -2.49 12.40 -5.32
N THR A 47 -1.94 11.44 -4.59
CA THR A 47 -2.27 11.25 -3.17
C THR A 47 -1.04 10.98 -2.30
N ALA A 48 -1.02 11.62 -1.13
CA ALA A 48 -0.14 11.26 -0.02
C ALA A 48 -0.97 10.78 1.16
N LEU A 49 -0.70 9.58 1.67
CA LEU A 49 -1.40 9.03 2.84
C LEU A 49 -0.40 8.71 3.96
N TRP A 50 -0.78 9.10 5.17
CA TRP A 50 -0.06 8.72 6.38
C TRP A 50 -1.00 8.05 7.38
N SER A 51 -0.61 6.91 7.95
CA SER A 51 -1.43 6.21 8.93
C SER A 51 -0.63 5.59 10.08
N HIS A 52 -1.19 5.70 11.28
CA HIS A 52 -0.80 4.93 12.46
C HIS A 52 -1.78 3.79 12.76
N SER A 53 -2.53 3.34 11.76
CA SER A 53 -3.52 2.28 11.88
C SER A 53 -3.56 1.43 10.62
N PRO A 54 -4.19 0.24 10.67
CA PRO A 54 -4.29 -0.61 9.50
C PRO A 54 -4.93 0.10 8.31
N MET A 55 -4.34 -0.05 7.12
CA MET A 55 -4.84 0.60 5.91
C MET A 55 -4.93 -0.37 4.74
N VAL A 56 -6.01 -0.26 3.97
CA VAL A 56 -6.24 -1.00 2.72
C VAL A 56 -6.47 0.00 1.59
N PRO A 57 -5.42 0.61 1.05
CA PRO A 57 -5.53 1.64 0.02
C PRO A 57 -5.71 1.03 -1.38
N GLN A 58 -6.64 1.60 -2.14
CA GLN A 58 -6.91 1.23 -3.55
C GLN A 58 -6.89 2.50 -4.43
N PRO A 59 -5.70 3.08 -4.68
CA PRO A 59 -5.58 4.32 -5.43
C PRO A 59 -5.73 4.12 -6.94
N TYR A 60 -6.37 5.09 -7.59
CA TYR A 60 -6.47 5.21 -9.06
C TYR A 60 -5.63 6.37 -9.61
N GLY A 61 -4.72 6.93 -8.82
CA GLY A 61 -3.74 7.94 -9.23
C GLY A 61 -2.38 7.79 -8.53
N PRO A 62 -1.34 8.52 -8.96
CA PRO A 62 -0.01 8.42 -8.38
C PRO A 62 -0.05 8.60 -6.86
N THR A 63 0.53 7.65 -6.12
CA THR A 63 0.33 7.60 -4.67
C THR A 63 1.62 7.35 -3.90
N ALA A 64 1.79 8.08 -2.80
CA ALA A 64 2.81 7.82 -1.79
C ALA A 64 2.12 7.43 -0.46
N LEU A 65 2.47 6.27 0.09
CA LEU A 65 1.89 5.76 1.33
C LEU A 65 2.96 5.57 2.39
N TRP A 66 2.70 6.06 3.58
CA TRP A 66 3.51 5.82 4.75
C TRP A 66 2.67 5.26 5.90
N SER A 67 3.09 4.13 6.46
CA SER A 67 2.35 3.47 7.55
C SER A 67 3.26 2.96 8.66
N HIS A 68 2.86 3.22 9.90
CA HIS A 68 3.39 2.57 11.11
C HIS A 68 2.52 1.39 11.57
N SER A 69 1.69 0.86 10.68
CA SER A 69 0.77 -0.25 10.94
C SER A 69 0.64 -1.17 9.72
N PRO A 70 0.08 -2.37 9.89
CA PRO A 70 -0.07 -3.31 8.78
C PRO A 70 -0.80 -2.70 7.58
N MET A 71 -0.31 -2.97 6.37
CA MET A 71 -0.89 -2.41 5.15
C MET A 71 -1.08 -3.48 4.07
N VAL A 72 -2.23 -3.41 3.39
CA VAL A 72 -2.56 -4.29 2.25
C VAL A 72 -2.92 -3.41 1.04
N PRO A 73 -1.92 -2.82 0.36
CA PRO A 73 -2.15 -1.93 -0.77
C PRO A 73 -2.39 -2.70 -2.06
N GLN A 74 -3.37 -2.24 -2.86
CA GLN A 74 -3.72 -2.81 -4.17
C GLN A 74 -3.71 -1.73 -5.26
N PRO A 75 -2.53 -1.16 -5.60
CA PRO A 75 -2.46 -0.08 -6.58
C PRO A 75 -2.47 -0.61 -8.02
N TYR A 76 -3.22 0.07 -8.89
CA TYR A 76 -3.20 -0.13 -10.34
C TYR A 76 -2.29 0.87 -11.08
N VAL A 77 -1.57 1.70 -10.32
CA VAL A 77 -0.92 2.94 -10.76
C VAL A 77 0.45 3.08 -10.11
N PRO A 78 1.31 4.00 -10.60
CA PRO A 78 2.60 4.30 -9.98
C PRO A 78 2.46 4.60 -8.49
N THR A 79 3.09 3.77 -7.65
CA THR A 79 2.94 3.87 -6.20
C THR A 79 4.27 3.68 -5.48
N ALA A 80 4.51 4.50 -4.46
CA ALA A 80 5.60 4.34 -3.51
C ALA A 80 5.03 3.99 -2.13
N LEU A 81 5.53 2.90 -1.54
CA LEU A 81 5.04 2.39 -0.25
C LEU A 81 6.19 2.33 0.73
N TRP A 82 6.00 2.94 1.89
CA TRP A 82 6.91 2.84 3.03
C TRP A 82 6.18 2.33 4.28
N SER A 83 6.71 1.28 4.89
CA SER A 83 6.16 0.77 6.15
C SER A 83 7.21 0.39 7.18
N HIS A 84 6.89 0.67 8.45
CA HIS A 84 7.58 0.10 9.61
C HIS A 84 6.88 -1.16 10.15
N SER A 85 5.82 -1.63 9.49
CA SER A 85 5.00 -2.76 9.89
C SER A 85 4.86 -3.78 8.75
N PRO A 86 4.33 -4.99 9.04
CA PRO A 86 4.14 -5.99 8.01
C PRO A 86 3.30 -5.48 6.83
N MET A 87 3.71 -5.82 5.61
CA MET A 87 3.04 -5.37 4.39
C MET A 87 2.77 -6.53 3.43
N VAL A 88 1.57 -6.54 2.86
CA VAL A 88 1.15 -7.52 1.83
C VAL A 88 0.69 -6.76 0.58
N PRO A 89 1.63 -6.22 -0.23
CA PRO A 89 1.29 -5.44 -1.40
C PRO A 89 0.95 -6.34 -2.60
N GLN A 90 -0.13 -5.98 -3.30
CA GLN A 90 -0.59 -6.65 -4.52
C GLN A 90 -0.67 -5.64 -5.68
N PRO A 91 0.48 -5.11 -6.16
CA PRO A 91 0.47 -4.09 -7.19
C PRO A 91 0.25 -4.66 -8.60
N ASN A 92 -0.61 -4.00 -9.36
CA ASN A 92 -0.78 -4.22 -10.80
C ASN A 92 0.01 -3.20 -11.64
N GLY A 93 0.38 -2.06 -11.04
CA GLY A 93 1.18 -1.00 -11.68
C GLY A 93 2.63 -0.94 -11.16
N PRO A 94 3.46 -0.03 -11.74
CA PRO A 94 4.82 0.22 -11.28
C PRO A 94 4.87 0.58 -9.79
N THR A 95 5.63 -0.16 -9.00
CA THR A 95 5.63 0.03 -7.54
C THR A 95 7.02 -0.01 -6.94
N ALA A 96 7.29 0.92 -6.03
CA ALA A 96 8.46 0.90 -5.17
C ALA A 96 8.03 0.58 -3.72
N LEU A 97 8.64 -0.46 -3.14
CA LEU A 97 8.34 -0.94 -1.80
C LEU A 97 9.55 -0.76 -0.90
N TRP A 98 9.38 -0.09 0.24
CA TRP A 98 10.37 -0.05 1.31
C TRP A 98 9.77 -0.47 2.65
N SER A 99 10.41 -1.44 3.31
CA SER A 99 9.95 -1.94 4.60
C SER A 99 11.08 -2.19 5.60
N HIS A 100 10.83 -1.84 6.86
CA HIS A 100 11.65 -2.31 7.99
C HIS A 100 11.12 -3.61 8.60
N SER A 101 9.95 -4.07 8.18
CA SER A 101 9.23 -5.23 8.71
C SER A 101 9.01 -6.30 7.62
N PRO A 102 8.60 -7.52 7.99
CA PRO A 102 8.37 -8.59 7.02
C PRO A 102 7.42 -8.19 5.90
N MET A 103 7.72 -8.63 4.67
CA MET A 103 6.92 -8.29 3.50
C MET A 103 6.58 -9.53 2.68
N VAL A 104 5.33 -9.62 2.22
CA VAL A 104 4.84 -10.68 1.33
C VAL A 104 4.28 -10.04 0.06
N PRO A 105 5.14 -9.62 -0.88
CA PRO A 105 4.69 -8.94 -2.09
C PRO A 105 4.23 -9.92 -3.17
N GLN A 106 3.10 -9.62 -3.79
CA GLN A 106 2.48 -10.38 -4.88
C GLN A 106 2.29 -9.49 -6.12
N PRO A 107 3.38 -9.01 -6.74
CA PRO A 107 3.28 -8.07 -7.86
C PRO A 107 2.88 -8.75 -9.17
N TYR A 108 1.98 -8.10 -9.91
CA TYR A 108 1.68 -8.39 -11.32
C TYR A 108 2.40 -7.42 -12.26
N GLY A 109 2.79 -6.24 -11.76
CA GLY A 109 3.52 -5.21 -12.51
C GLY A 109 4.99 -5.06 -12.08
N PRO A 110 5.75 -4.17 -12.75
CA PRO A 110 7.14 -3.88 -12.42
C PRO A 110 7.27 -3.41 -10.97
N THR A 111 8.11 -4.08 -10.18
CA THR A 111 8.25 -3.76 -8.75
C THR A 111 9.71 -3.71 -8.31
N ALA A 112 10.09 -2.65 -7.61
CA ALA A 112 11.35 -2.54 -6.91
C ALA A 112 11.12 -2.68 -5.40
N GLN A 113 11.91 -3.52 -4.73
CA GLN A 113 11.69 -3.88 -3.33
C GLN A 113 12.96 -3.74 -2.51
N TRP A 114 12.85 -3.03 -1.39
CA TRP A 114 13.91 -2.92 -0.40
C TRP A 114 13.38 -3.27 0.99
N SER A 115 14.04 -4.21 1.67
CA SER A 115 13.65 -4.63 3.02
C SER A 115 14.86 -4.79 3.96
N HIS A 116 14.69 -4.39 5.22
CA HIS A 116 15.62 -4.76 6.30
C HIS A 116 15.23 -6.07 7.00
N SER A 117 14.02 -6.55 6.75
CA SER A 117 13.41 -7.75 7.35
C SER A 117 13.17 -8.85 6.32
N PRO A 118 12.86 -10.09 6.75
CA PRO A 118 12.60 -11.19 5.83
C PRO A 118 11.52 -10.86 4.79
N MET A 119 11.72 -11.38 3.59
CA MET A 119 10.80 -11.16 2.47
C MET A 119 10.44 -12.48 1.80
N VAL A 120 9.14 -12.66 1.55
CA VAL A 120 8.56 -13.83 0.88
C VAL A 120 7.83 -13.35 -0.38
N PRO A 121 8.56 -13.12 -1.49
CA PRO A 121 7.95 -12.63 -2.71
C PRO A 121 7.29 -13.75 -3.52
N GLN A 122 6.17 -13.41 -4.14
CA GLN A 122 5.43 -14.25 -5.07
C GLN A 122 5.11 -13.46 -6.35
N PRO A 123 6.14 -13.11 -7.14
CA PRO A 123 5.97 -12.26 -8.31
C PRO A 123 5.38 -13.03 -9.49
N ASN A 124 4.42 -12.41 -10.17
CA ASN A 124 3.98 -12.80 -11.51
C ASN A 124 4.51 -11.82 -12.58
N GLY A 125 5.26 -10.79 -12.17
CA GLY A 125 5.83 -9.75 -13.05
C GLY A 125 7.28 -9.38 -12.70
N PRO A 126 7.91 -8.48 -13.48
CA PRO A 126 9.30 -8.10 -13.30
C PRO A 126 9.56 -7.52 -11.91
N THR A 127 10.51 -8.09 -11.17
CA THR A 127 10.81 -7.65 -9.81
C THR A 127 12.32 -7.50 -9.60
N ALA A 128 12.74 -6.35 -9.09
CA ALA A 128 14.08 -6.09 -8.58
C ALA A 128 14.04 -6.03 -7.04
N GLN A 129 14.97 -6.71 -6.38
CA GLN A 129 14.88 -6.97 -4.94
C GLN A 129 16.23 -6.78 -4.23
N ARG A 130 16.18 -6.11 -3.07
CA ARG A 130 17.31 -5.97 -2.16
C ARG A 130 16.84 -6.23 -0.73
N SER A 131 17.51 -7.12 -0.01
CA SER A 131 17.23 -7.42 1.39
C SER A 131 18.50 -7.49 2.22
N HIS A 132 18.45 -6.98 3.46
CA HIS A 132 19.51 -7.18 4.47
C HIS A 132 19.28 -8.42 5.35
N SER A 133 18.14 -9.11 5.16
CA SER A 133 17.70 -10.29 5.91
C SER A 133 17.42 -11.46 4.96
N PRO A 134 17.29 -12.71 5.47
CA PRO A 134 17.01 -13.89 4.65
C PRO A 134 15.80 -13.70 3.73
N MET A 135 15.95 -14.17 2.50
CA MET A 135 14.91 -14.15 1.49
C MET A 135 14.44 -15.59 1.27
N VAL A 136 13.12 -15.81 1.29
CA VAL A 136 12.53 -17.11 0.96
C VAL A 136 11.75 -16.93 -0.34
N PRO A 137 12.40 -17.13 -1.51
CA PRO A 137 11.68 -17.12 -2.77
C PRO A 137 10.76 -18.34 -2.82
N HIS A 138 9.48 -18.13 -3.13
CA HIS A 138 8.60 -19.24 -3.48
C HIS A 138 8.84 -19.55 -4.96
N PHE A 139 9.66 -20.55 -5.27
CA PHE A 139 9.83 -21.03 -6.64
C PHE A 139 8.52 -21.68 -7.10
N LYS A 140 7.84 -21.05 -8.06
CA LYS A 140 7.00 -21.80 -9.01
C LYS A 140 7.95 -22.27 -10.11
N GLU A 141 8.13 -23.58 -10.26
CA GLU A 141 8.77 -24.14 -11.45
C GLU A 141 8.04 -23.62 -12.68
N PHE A 142 8.70 -22.81 -13.50
CA PHE A 142 8.31 -22.59 -14.88
C PHE A 142 9.30 -23.37 -15.74
N PHE A 143 8.96 -24.63 -16.07
CA PHE A 143 9.55 -25.30 -17.22
C PHE A 143 9.12 -24.52 -18.47
N PHE A 144 10.06 -23.88 -19.15
CA PHE A 144 9.87 -23.48 -20.55
C PHE A 144 10.55 -24.54 -21.42
N HIS A 145 9.76 -25.15 -22.31
CA HIS A 145 10.21 -26.04 -23.37
C HIS A 145 10.22 -25.29 -24.70
#